data_AF-A0A2E1ZHE9-F1
#
_entry.id   AF-A0A2E1ZHE9-F1
#
_cell.length_a   1.000
_cell.length_b   1.000
_cell.length_c   1.000
_cell.angle_alpha   90.00
_cell.angle_beta   90.00
_cell.angle_gamma   90.00
#
_symmetry.space_group_name_H-M   'P 1'
#
loop_
_entity.id
_entity.type
_entity.pdbx_description
1 polymer ?
#
loop_
_entity_poly.entity_id
_entity_poly.type
_entity_poly.pdbx_seq_one_letter_code
_entity_poly.pdbx_strand_id
1 'polypeptide(L)'
;MHRILSIVIVTFGCLCHLEAQIATSSPYSRFGLGELQQNIFPEFNAFGGASIALSGSSSVNPTNPATYTYFPANSFLLSTGGWHQTTEMQNSSAKQIVNNNSFSHLILGFPLSRKIGASFGMLPFSSTGYEMNADLVDIEDVYHQATANYYGDGGLSKIYFGGAYELLSGFSVGINASYLFGGLNRRKKLIYDDASFFNSRSNSRINLKGYYYELGLLYKKRLNGNDEFSIGITTNNNSLIRAKKTELVESFEFSGLLEIPKDTFVNATHWGDVTLPQYISAGFSYNKDKRWLFIADYAYQDWADYSMFNESDNLANSMKICGGIQYTPEYNSITKYYKRMDYRFGVSYKKTPLQFEENNLNEISLSFGFGIPVRKSRTKYDFSCILGKRGTTDDNLIQEQFVRLGLSVSYDGIWFVKRKYD
;
A
#
# COMPACT_ATOMS: atom_id res chain seq x y z
N MET A 1 7.43 39.40 15.63
CA MET A 1 8.66 38.59 15.55
C MET A 1 8.47 37.13 15.95
N HIS A 2 7.78 36.79 17.06
CA HIS A 2 7.65 35.39 17.50
C HIS A 2 6.97 34.42 16.51
N ARG A 3 6.00 34.86 15.71
CA ARG A 3 5.35 34.00 14.70
C ARG A 3 6.24 33.63 13.50
N ILE A 4 7.18 34.51 13.15
CA ILE A 4 8.15 34.27 12.07
C ILE A 4 9.25 33.34 12.60
N LEU A 5 9.66 33.49 13.85
CA LEU A 5 10.63 32.61 14.49
C LEU A 5 10.11 31.16 14.63
N SER A 6 8.81 30.98 14.94
CA SER A 6 8.19 29.65 14.98
C SER A 6 8.10 29.00 13.59
N ILE A 7 7.84 29.78 12.54
CA ILE A 7 7.84 29.28 11.15
C ILE A 7 9.26 28.90 10.74
N VAL A 8 10.26 29.73 11.07
CA VAL A 8 11.67 29.46 10.78
C VAL A 8 12.17 28.21 11.51
N ILE A 9 11.80 27.99 12.78
CA ILE A 9 12.19 26.78 13.53
C ILE A 9 11.53 25.51 12.95
N VAL A 10 10.29 25.60 12.45
CA VAL A 10 9.61 24.46 11.79
C VAL A 10 10.23 24.17 10.41
N THR A 11 10.64 25.20 9.65
CA THR A 11 11.36 24.99 8.38
C THR A 11 12.81 24.55 8.56
N PHE A 12 13.51 24.98 9.63
CA PHE A 12 14.91 24.60 9.88
C PHE A 12 15.04 23.21 10.52
N GLY A 13 14.02 22.73 11.23
CA GLY A 13 13.93 21.33 11.69
C GLY A 13 13.67 20.31 10.57
N CYS A 14 13.35 20.76 9.34
CA CYS A 14 13.17 19.91 8.17
C CYS A 14 14.44 19.75 7.31
N LEU A 15 15.60 20.23 7.77
CA LEU A 15 16.90 19.94 7.15
C LEU A 15 17.43 18.53 7.51
N CYS A 16 16.62 17.69 8.15
CA CYS A 16 16.94 16.29 8.38
C CYS A 16 16.99 15.56 7.04
N HIS A 17 18.20 15.13 6.67
CA HIS A 17 18.53 14.10 5.68
C HIS A 17 17.35 13.63 4.82
N LEU A 18 17.30 14.09 3.56
CA LEU A 18 16.51 13.47 2.50
C LEU A 18 17.14 12.11 2.15
N GLU A 19 17.16 11.18 3.11
CA GLU A 19 17.32 9.76 2.84
C GLU A 19 16.12 9.36 1.97
N ALA A 20 16.36 8.59 0.90
CA ALA A 20 15.27 8.03 0.13
C ALA A 20 14.37 7.23 1.07
N GLN A 21 13.08 7.59 1.17
CA GLN A 21 12.18 6.90 2.09
C GLN A 21 11.96 5.46 1.62
N ILE A 22 12.53 4.51 2.36
CA ILE A 22 12.33 3.09 2.12
C ILE A 22 10.99 2.70 2.74
N ALA A 23 9.99 2.48 1.88
CA ALA A 23 8.63 2.14 2.30
C ALA A 23 8.53 0.72 2.89
N THR A 24 9.42 -0.21 2.56
CA THR A 24 9.44 -1.56 3.16
C THR A 24 10.88 -2.03 3.31
N SER A 25 11.20 -2.78 4.35
CA SER A 25 12.51 -3.43 4.51
C SER A 25 12.39 -4.96 4.48
N SER A 26 11.26 -5.47 3.98
CA SER A 26 10.98 -6.90 3.93
C SER A 26 11.79 -7.61 2.84
N PRO A 27 12.58 -8.66 3.17
CA PRO A 27 13.19 -9.57 2.21
C PRO A 27 12.23 -10.12 1.15
N TYR A 28 10.97 -10.35 1.52
CA TYR A 28 9.92 -10.84 0.64
C TYR A 28 9.51 -9.85 -0.46
N SER A 29 9.86 -8.56 -0.32
CA SER A 29 9.63 -7.54 -1.34
C SER A 29 10.55 -7.64 -2.56
N ARG A 30 11.44 -8.64 -2.59
CA ARG A 30 12.32 -8.94 -3.73
C ARG A 30 11.57 -9.50 -4.94
N PHE A 31 10.49 -10.23 -4.70
CA PHE A 31 9.75 -10.98 -5.73
C PHE A 31 8.67 -10.13 -6.40
N GLY A 32 8.36 -10.45 -7.66
CA GLY A 32 7.34 -9.76 -8.43
C GLY A 32 7.57 -8.25 -8.50
N LEU A 33 6.50 -7.49 -8.23
CA LEU A 33 6.50 -6.03 -8.15
C LEU A 33 6.88 -5.49 -6.76
N GLY A 34 7.33 -6.36 -5.87
CA GLY A 34 7.50 -6.10 -4.44
C GLY A 34 6.19 -6.24 -3.65
N GLU A 35 6.17 -5.64 -2.46
CA GLU A 35 5.02 -5.69 -1.57
C GLU A 35 3.91 -4.76 -2.07
N LEU A 36 2.77 -5.32 -2.47
CA LEU A 36 1.60 -4.53 -2.87
C LEU A 36 1.02 -3.76 -1.68
N GLN A 37 0.80 -2.47 -1.88
CA GLN A 37 0.25 -1.56 -0.89
C GLN A 37 -1.28 -1.66 -0.89
N GLN A 38 -1.83 -2.64 -0.17
CA GLN A 38 -3.28 -2.89 -0.11
C GLN A 38 -3.97 -2.19 1.09
N ASN A 39 -3.21 -1.85 2.12
CA ASN A 39 -3.67 -1.30 3.40
C ASN A 39 -3.09 0.10 3.62
N ILE A 40 -3.42 1.01 2.69
CA ILE A 40 -2.84 2.35 2.65
C ILE A 40 -3.61 3.32 3.56
N PHE A 41 -4.93 3.22 3.61
CA PHE A 41 -5.78 4.18 4.30
C PHE A 41 -5.91 3.83 5.79
N PRO A 42 -5.47 4.70 6.72
CA PRO A 42 -5.61 4.44 8.16
C PRO A 42 -7.06 4.16 8.58
N GLU A 43 -8.05 4.82 7.96
CA GLU A 43 -9.46 4.51 8.20
C GLU A 43 -9.80 3.04 7.90
N PHE A 44 -9.38 2.51 6.74
CA PHE A 44 -9.71 1.15 6.31
C PHE A 44 -8.85 0.10 7.02
N ASN A 45 -7.60 0.47 7.35
CA ASN A 45 -6.68 -0.36 8.12
C ASN A 45 -7.26 -0.75 9.48
N ALA A 46 -8.05 0.13 10.10
CA ALA A 46 -8.71 -0.16 11.36
C ALA A 46 -9.80 -1.25 11.26
N PHE A 47 -10.25 -1.61 10.06
CA PHE A 47 -11.18 -2.70 9.75
C PHE A 47 -10.47 -3.94 9.17
N GLY A 48 -9.19 -4.15 9.47
CA GLY A 48 -8.38 -5.20 8.84
C GLY A 48 -8.10 -4.94 7.35
N GLY A 49 -8.36 -3.72 6.87
CA GLY A 49 -8.28 -3.34 5.46
C GLY A 49 -9.57 -3.53 4.67
N ALA A 50 -10.67 -3.92 5.31
CA ALA A 50 -11.96 -4.03 4.64
C ALA A 50 -12.50 -2.63 4.27
N SER A 51 -12.90 -2.47 3.01
CA SER A 51 -13.37 -1.21 2.42
C SER A 51 -14.29 -1.38 1.20
N ILE A 52 -14.43 -2.57 0.60
CA ILE A 52 -15.07 -2.73 -0.72
C ILE A 52 -16.53 -2.25 -0.74
N ALA A 53 -17.27 -2.48 0.35
CA ALA A 53 -18.67 -2.04 0.49
C ALA A 53 -18.84 -0.76 1.32
N LEU A 54 -17.76 -0.02 1.60
CA LEU A 54 -17.80 1.17 2.44
C LEU A 54 -18.08 2.43 1.60
N SER A 55 -19.26 3.03 1.80
CA SER A 55 -19.76 4.20 1.05
C SER A 55 -20.03 5.40 1.96
N GLY A 56 -19.08 5.71 2.85
CA GLY A 56 -19.21 6.80 3.81
C GLY A 56 -19.23 8.18 3.14
N SER A 57 -20.04 9.11 3.65
CA SER A 57 -20.14 10.47 3.09
C SER A 57 -18.99 11.40 3.51
N SER A 58 -18.09 10.96 4.39
CA SER A 58 -17.00 11.76 4.94
C SER A 58 -15.61 11.27 4.54
N SER A 59 -15.54 10.25 3.67
CA SER A 59 -14.28 9.71 3.16
C SER A 59 -14.39 9.33 1.70
N VAL A 60 -13.25 9.37 1.03
CA VAL A 60 -13.13 8.98 -0.37
C VAL A 60 -12.59 7.56 -0.38
N ASN A 61 -13.32 6.65 -1.01
CA ASN A 61 -12.95 5.25 -1.07
C ASN A 61 -12.58 4.83 -2.50
N PRO A 62 -11.28 4.92 -2.88
CA PRO A 62 -10.87 4.57 -4.23
C PRO A 62 -10.73 3.06 -4.47
N THR A 63 -10.83 2.22 -3.44
CA THR A 63 -10.75 0.75 -3.61
C THR A 63 -11.99 0.22 -4.34
N ASN A 64 -13.12 0.92 -4.22
CA ASN A 64 -14.31 0.71 -5.03
C ASN A 64 -14.81 2.06 -5.61
N PRO A 65 -14.55 2.36 -6.90
CA PRO A 65 -14.96 3.63 -7.50
C PRO A 65 -16.48 3.86 -7.50
N ALA A 66 -17.32 2.82 -7.44
CA ALA A 66 -18.77 2.98 -7.38
C ALA A 66 -19.26 3.72 -6.12
N THR A 67 -18.40 3.88 -5.11
CA THR A 67 -18.70 4.62 -3.88
C THR A 67 -18.80 6.13 -4.08
N TYR A 68 -18.26 6.68 -5.17
CA TYR A 68 -18.19 8.13 -5.37
C TYR A 68 -19.57 8.80 -5.55
N THR A 69 -20.60 8.02 -5.88
CA THR A 69 -21.99 8.51 -5.98
C THR A 69 -22.57 8.96 -4.62
N TYR A 70 -21.93 8.58 -3.50
CA TYR A 70 -22.40 8.89 -2.15
C TYR A 70 -21.74 10.14 -1.53
N PHE A 71 -20.99 10.92 -2.32
CA PHE A 71 -20.43 12.19 -1.84
C PHE A 71 -21.53 13.22 -1.54
N PRO A 72 -21.40 14.02 -0.46
CA PRO A 72 -22.40 15.01 -0.11
C PRO A 72 -22.45 16.13 -1.15
N ALA A 73 -23.64 16.57 -1.54
CA ALA A 73 -23.80 17.67 -2.49
C ALA A 73 -23.08 18.95 -2.01
N ASN A 74 -22.51 19.71 -2.96
CA ASN A 74 -21.80 20.97 -2.73
C ASN A 74 -20.61 20.85 -1.74
N SER A 75 -19.97 19.68 -1.69
CA SER A 75 -18.73 19.50 -0.93
C SER A 75 -17.58 18.99 -1.78
N PHE A 76 -16.38 19.10 -1.22
CA PHE A 76 -15.22 18.32 -1.65
C PHE A 76 -14.63 17.63 -0.45
N LEU A 77 -14.12 16.43 -0.67
CA LEU A 77 -13.44 15.61 0.32
C LEU A 77 -11.97 15.54 -0.06
N LEU A 78 -11.11 16.14 0.75
CA LEU A 78 -9.66 16.02 0.61
C LEU A 78 -9.15 15.08 1.70
N SER A 79 -8.38 14.06 1.36
CA SER A 79 -7.77 13.17 2.35
C SER A 79 -6.30 12.94 2.05
N THR A 80 -5.49 12.97 3.11
CA THR A 80 -4.06 12.66 3.04
C THR A 80 -3.59 11.99 4.32
N GLY A 81 -2.48 11.25 4.25
CA GLY A 81 -1.91 10.64 5.45
C GLY A 81 -0.53 10.04 5.25
N GLY A 82 -0.09 9.33 6.27
CA GLY A 82 1.14 8.55 6.28
C GLY A 82 1.08 7.46 7.34
N TRP A 83 2.09 6.62 7.34
CA TRP A 83 2.22 5.55 8.31
C TRP A 83 3.68 5.28 8.66
N HIS A 84 3.86 4.70 9.84
CA HIS A 84 5.10 4.21 10.38
C HIS A 84 4.95 2.72 10.67
N GLN A 85 5.93 1.90 10.31
CA GLN A 85 5.97 0.48 10.65
C GLN A 85 7.30 0.12 11.29
N THR A 86 7.23 -0.50 12.45
CA THR A 86 8.35 -1.22 13.05
C THR A 86 8.16 -2.70 12.76
N THR A 87 9.18 -3.33 12.17
CA THR A 87 9.18 -4.76 11.86
C THR A 87 10.35 -5.43 12.57
N GLU A 88 10.06 -6.47 13.32
CA GLU A 88 11.04 -7.39 13.84
C GLU A 88 11.13 -8.59 12.88
N MET A 89 12.30 -8.75 12.28
CA MET A 89 12.61 -9.85 11.37
C MET A 89 13.49 -10.86 12.10
N GLN A 90 13.16 -12.13 12.00
CA GLN A 90 13.94 -13.20 12.59
C GLN A 90 14.03 -14.41 11.66
N ASN A 91 15.17 -15.07 11.67
CA ASN A 91 15.35 -16.43 11.12
C ASN A 91 15.81 -17.36 12.27
N SER A 92 16.41 -18.51 11.94
CA SER A 92 16.90 -19.49 12.92
C SER A 92 18.09 -19.00 13.77
N SER A 93 18.86 -18.02 13.28
CA SER A 93 20.16 -17.63 13.85
C SER A 93 20.29 -16.16 14.24
N ALA A 94 19.46 -15.28 13.68
CA ALA A 94 19.59 -13.84 13.79
C ALA A 94 18.23 -13.14 13.92
N LYS A 95 18.28 -11.94 14.49
CA LYS A 95 17.13 -11.09 14.75
C LYS A 95 17.50 -9.63 14.49
N GLN A 96 16.62 -8.92 13.79
CA GLN A 96 16.82 -7.52 13.42
C GLN A 96 15.52 -6.73 13.54
N ILE A 97 15.63 -5.46 13.95
CA ILE A 97 14.50 -4.52 13.97
C ILE A 97 14.73 -3.46 12.90
N VAL A 98 13.72 -3.23 12.07
CA VAL A 98 13.71 -2.21 11.01
C VAL A 98 12.52 -1.28 11.16
N ASN A 99 12.70 -0.03 10.75
CA ASN A 99 11.67 1.00 10.82
C ASN A 99 11.47 1.62 9.45
N ASN A 100 10.23 1.61 8.98
CA ASN A 100 9.83 2.17 7.70
C ASN A 100 8.80 3.28 7.92
N ASN A 101 8.92 4.34 7.12
CA ASN A 101 7.93 5.41 7.05
C ASN A 101 7.52 5.57 5.61
N SER A 102 6.24 5.77 5.35
CA SER A 102 5.78 6.03 3.99
C SER A 102 4.59 6.96 3.99
N PHE A 103 4.52 7.73 2.91
CA PHE A 103 3.31 8.40 2.47
C PHE A 103 2.20 7.36 2.24
N SER A 104 0.98 7.68 2.69
CA SER A 104 -0.18 6.82 2.42
C SER A 104 -0.87 7.26 1.13
N HIS A 105 -1.43 8.46 1.10
CA HIS A 105 -2.29 8.88 0.00
C HIS A 105 -2.48 10.39 -0.04
N LEU A 106 -2.86 10.89 -1.21
CA LEU A 106 -3.45 12.21 -1.40
C LEU A 106 -4.58 12.06 -2.40
N ILE A 107 -5.82 12.27 -1.95
CA ILE A 107 -7.02 12.06 -2.76
C ILE A 107 -7.99 13.23 -2.60
N LEU A 108 -8.67 13.57 -3.70
CA LEU A 108 -9.76 14.54 -3.73
C LEU A 108 -10.99 13.88 -4.36
N GLY A 109 -12.12 13.90 -3.67
CA GLY A 109 -13.41 13.46 -4.19
C GLY A 109 -14.45 14.58 -4.15
N PHE A 110 -15.33 14.64 -5.15
CA PHE A 110 -16.40 15.63 -5.20
C PHE A 110 -17.57 15.13 -6.06
N PRO A 111 -18.82 15.51 -5.73
CA PRO A 111 -19.97 15.22 -6.58
C PRO A 111 -19.99 16.17 -7.77
N LEU A 112 -20.31 15.64 -8.95
CA LEU A 112 -20.62 16.43 -10.15
C LEU A 112 -22.13 16.67 -10.28
N SER A 113 -22.94 15.71 -9.85
CA SER A 113 -24.39 15.82 -9.78
C SER A 113 -24.92 14.96 -8.63
N ARG A 114 -26.24 14.88 -8.45
CA ARG A 114 -26.84 13.99 -7.43
C ARG A 114 -26.55 12.50 -7.69
N LYS A 115 -26.26 12.12 -8.94
CA LYS A 115 -26.02 10.74 -9.36
C LYS A 115 -24.59 10.48 -9.83
N ILE A 116 -23.76 11.52 -9.94
CA ILE A 116 -22.42 11.43 -10.50
C ILE A 116 -21.42 11.95 -9.48
N GLY A 117 -20.43 11.12 -9.16
CA GLY A 117 -19.28 11.52 -8.36
C GLY A 117 -17.98 11.31 -9.12
N ALA A 118 -16.97 12.07 -8.77
CA ALA A 118 -15.63 11.93 -9.32
C ALA A 118 -14.58 11.98 -8.20
N SER A 119 -13.45 11.33 -8.44
CA SER A 119 -12.30 11.34 -7.54
C SER A 119 -11.01 11.35 -8.35
N PHE A 120 -9.97 11.99 -7.82
CA PHE A 120 -8.63 11.81 -8.32
C PHE A 120 -7.64 11.75 -7.16
N GLY A 121 -6.50 11.11 -7.37
CA GLY A 121 -5.49 11.09 -6.33
C GLY A 121 -4.23 10.33 -6.70
N MET A 122 -3.28 10.36 -5.77
CA MET A 122 -2.00 9.69 -5.86
C MET A 122 -1.83 8.74 -4.67
N LEU A 123 -1.42 7.51 -4.98
CA LEU A 123 -1.26 6.40 -4.05
C LEU A 123 0.02 5.64 -4.39
N PRO A 124 0.80 5.16 -3.40
CA PRO A 124 1.77 4.11 -3.68
C PRO A 124 1.01 2.84 -4.10
N PHE A 125 1.59 2.06 -5.01
CA PHE A 125 1.02 0.82 -5.54
C PHE A 125 1.79 -0.40 -5.03
N SER A 126 3.11 -0.35 -5.11
CA SER A 126 3.99 -1.37 -4.56
C SER A 126 5.29 -0.75 -4.06
N SER A 127 5.98 -1.48 -3.18
CA SER A 127 7.27 -1.08 -2.63
C SER A 127 8.23 -2.25 -2.63
N THR A 128 9.48 -1.98 -3.00
CA THR A 128 10.59 -2.90 -2.84
C THR A 128 11.60 -2.27 -1.90
N GLY A 129 12.04 -3.05 -0.93
CA GLY A 129 13.13 -2.65 -0.06
C GLY A 129 13.60 -3.84 0.77
N TYR A 130 14.85 -4.22 0.56
CA TYR A 130 15.48 -5.32 1.28
C TYR A 130 16.99 -5.15 1.23
N GLU A 131 17.63 -5.65 2.27
CA GLU A 131 19.07 -5.81 2.36
C GLU A 131 19.31 -7.18 2.98
N MET A 132 20.03 -8.05 2.26
CA MET A 132 20.32 -9.40 2.70
C MET A 132 21.76 -9.73 2.35
N ASN A 133 22.45 -10.41 3.24
CA ASN A 133 23.74 -11.03 2.98
C ASN A 133 23.61 -12.55 3.11
N ALA A 134 24.35 -13.28 2.29
CA ALA A 134 24.49 -14.71 2.37
C ALA A 134 25.95 -15.08 2.13
N ASP A 135 26.54 -15.81 3.06
CA ASP A 135 27.86 -16.37 2.87
C ASP A 135 27.76 -17.60 1.96
N LEU A 136 28.54 -17.59 0.89
CA LEU A 136 28.64 -18.66 -0.08
C LEU A 136 29.96 -19.38 0.18
N VAL A 137 29.85 -20.67 0.49
CA VAL A 137 31.00 -21.57 0.63
C VAL A 137 31.01 -22.47 -0.59
N ASP A 138 32.11 -22.47 -1.33
CA ASP A 138 32.31 -23.44 -2.40
C ASP A 138 32.45 -24.85 -1.81
N ILE A 139 31.67 -25.78 -2.37
CA ILE A 139 31.60 -27.17 -1.90
C ILE A 139 32.87 -27.93 -2.30
N GLU A 140 33.55 -27.51 -3.38
CA GLU A 140 34.74 -28.17 -3.89
C GLU A 140 36.03 -27.63 -3.26
N ASP A 141 36.05 -26.39 -2.79
CA ASP A 141 37.21 -25.79 -2.13
C ASP A 141 36.82 -24.75 -1.07
N VAL A 142 37.08 -25.09 0.19
CA VAL A 142 36.77 -24.28 1.38
C VAL A 142 37.50 -22.93 1.37
N TYR A 143 38.52 -22.72 0.55
CA TYR A 143 39.22 -21.44 0.42
C TYR A 143 38.56 -20.47 -0.58
N HIS A 144 37.61 -20.92 -1.40
CA HIS A 144 36.84 -20.07 -2.32
C HIS A 144 35.53 -19.60 -1.69
N GLN A 145 35.65 -18.79 -0.65
CA GLN A 145 34.51 -18.19 0.04
C GLN A 145 34.17 -16.81 -0.55
N ALA A 146 32.87 -16.52 -0.60
CA ALA A 146 32.38 -15.21 -1.01
C ALA A 146 31.12 -14.82 -0.27
N THR A 147 30.98 -13.55 0.10
CA THR A 147 29.72 -13.01 0.62
C THR A 147 28.91 -12.39 -0.52
N ALA A 148 27.69 -12.92 -0.71
CA ALA A 148 26.71 -12.35 -1.63
C ALA A 148 25.81 -11.34 -0.89
N ASN A 149 25.89 -10.08 -1.29
CA ASN A 149 25.06 -8.99 -0.77
C ASN A 149 23.96 -8.62 -1.78
N TYR A 150 22.72 -8.63 -1.34
CA TYR A 150 21.54 -8.32 -2.14
C TYR A 150 20.87 -7.07 -1.59
N TYR A 151 20.66 -6.09 -2.46
CA TYR A 151 19.94 -4.86 -2.14
C TYR A 151 18.80 -4.68 -3.13
N GLY A 152 17.67 -4.20 -2.65
CA GLY A 152 16.61 -3.69 -3.51
C GLY A 152 15.99 -2.46 -2.90
N ASP A 153 15.53 -1.57 -3.78
CA ASP A 153 14.86 -0.34 -3.40
C ASP A 153 13.96 0.15 -4.54
N GLY A 154 13.03 1.03 -4.20
CA GLY A 154 12.09 1.64 -5.12
C GLY A 154 10.66 1.15 -4.93
N GLY A 155 9.87 1.26 -5.98
CA GLY A 155 8.46 0.98 -5.93
C GLY A 155 7.69 1.64 -7.07
N LEU A 156 6.40 1.38 -7.08
CA LEU A 156 5.47 1.90 -8.06
C LEU A 156 4.46 2.81 -7.39
N SER A 157 4.12 3.90 -8.06
CA SER A 157 3.10 4.86 -7.66
C SER A 157 2.01 4.91 -8.73
N LYS A 158 0.78 5.16 -8.27
CA LYS A 158 -0.43 5.23 -9.09
C LYS A 158 -1.03 6.62 -8.93
N ILE A 159 -1.22 7.32 -10.04
CA ILE A 159 -2.13 8.47 -10.12
C ILE A 159 -3.40 7.98 -10.79
N TYR A 160 -4.56 8.28 -10.22
CA TYR A 160 -5.83 7.86 -10.78
C TYR A 160 -6.78 9.04 -10.95
N PHE A 161 -7.66 8.90 -11.94
CA PHE A 161 -8.87 9.69 -12.12
C PHE A 161 -10.04 8.73 -12.28
N GLY A 162 -11.09 8.94 -11.50
CA GLY A 162 -12.24 8.05 -11.48
C GLY A 162 -13.56 8.79 -11.44
N GLY A 163 -14.58 8.09 -11.93
CA GLY A 163 -15.95 8.57 -12.01
C GLY A 163 -16.93 7.44 -11.69
N ALA A 164 -18.09 7.81 -11.15
CA ALA A 164 -19.14 6.87 -10.82
C ALA A 164 -20.51 7.44 -11.20
N TYR A 165 -21.44 6.53 -11.49
CA TYR A 165 -22.81 6.85 -11.84
C TYR A 165 -23.80 5.93 -11.12
N GLU A 166 -24.82 6.52 -10.52
CA GLU A 166 -25.96 5.80 -9.94
C GLU A 166 -26.98 5.47 -11.03
N LEU A 167 -26.94 4.24 -11.55
CA LEU A 167 -27.82 3.74 -12.62
C LEU A 167 -29.28 3.65 -12.15
N LEU A 168 -29.46 3.02 -10.99
CA LEU A 168 -30.76 2.80 -10.33
C LEU A 168 -30.63 3.21 -8.87
N SER A 169 -31.74 3.48 -8.20
CA SER A 169 -31.71 3.86 -6.78
C SER A 169 -30.95 2.82 -5.97
N GLY A 170 -29.81 3.21 -5.40
CA GLY A 170 -28.94 2.35 -4.62
C GLY A 170 -27.96 1.49 -5.43
N PHE A 171 -28.05 1.42 -6.76
CA PHE A 171 -27.12 0.68 -7.61
C PHE A 171 -26.21 1.63 -8.38
N SER A 172 -24.92 1.59 -8.03
CA SER A 172 -23.87 2.44 -8.59
C SER A 172 -22.82 1.62 -9.31
N VAL A 173 -22.29 2.20 -10.38
CA VAL A 173 -21.14 1.68 -11.13
C VAL A 173 -20.06 2.74 -11.15
N GLY A 174 -18.80 2.32 -11.15
CA GLY A 174 -17.69 3.25 -11.20
C GLY A 174 -16.47 2.67 -11.90
N ILE A 175 -15.60 3.57 -12.34
CA ILE A 175 -14.32 3.25 -12.97
C ILE A 175 -13.24 4.19 -12.45
N ASN A 176 -12.05 3.66 -12.17
CA ASN A 176 -10.82 4.44 -12.06
C ASN A 176 -9.94 4.14 -13.28
N ALA A 177 -9.51 5.18 -13.98
CA ALA A 177 -8.42 5.11 -14.94
C ALA A 177 -7.14 5.59 -14.22
N SER A 178 -6.13 4.74 -14.20
CA SER A 178 -4.89 5.01 -13.47
C SER A 178 -3.68 4.97 -14.38
N TYR A 179 -2.70 5.82 -14.08
CA TYR A 179 -1.37 5.79 -14.65
C TYR A 179 -0.40 5.29 -13.57
N LEU A 180 0.17 4.12 -13.81
CA LEU A 180 1.16 3.47 -12.96
C LEU A 180 2.56 3.87 -13.45
N PHE A 181 3.44 4.26 -12.53
CA PHE A 181 4.82 4.63 -12.86
C PHE A 181 5.76 4.36 -11.68
N GLY A 182 7.02 4.08 -11.98
CA GLY A 182 8.05 3.96 -10.95
C GLY A 182 9.25 3.16 -11.42
N GLY A 183 10.04 2.71 -10.45
CA GLY A 183 11.26 1.96 -10.72
C GLY A 183 11.54 0.95 -9.61
N LEU A 184 11.96 -0.24 -10.01
CA LEU A 184 12.45 -1.29 -9.13
C LEU A 184 13.96 -1.41 -9.38
N ASN A 185 14.75 -1.11 -8.36
CA ASN A 185 16.21 -1.27 -8.40
C ASN A 185 16.56 -2.55 -7.67
N ARG A 186 17.40 -3.38 -8.30
CA ARG A 186 17.94 -4.62 -7.74
C ARG A 186 19.45 -4.58 -7.92
N ARG A 187 20.19 -4.72 -6.83
CA ARG A 187 21.65 -4.72 -6.82
C ARG A 187 22.12 -6.00 -6.15
N LYS A 188 23.10 -6.67 -6.75
CA LYS A 188 23.78 -7.83 -6.19
C LYS A 188 25.27 -7.55 -6.20
N LYS A 189 25.96 -7.80 -5.09
CA LYS A 189 27.43 -7.80 -5.02
C LYS A 189 27.89 -9.17 -4.58
N LEU A 190 28.96 -9.65 -5.17
CA LEU A 190 29.68 -10.83 -4.75
C LEU A 190 31.08 -10.37 -4.36
N ILE A 191 31.40 -10.52 -3.09
CA ILE A 191 32.68 -10.11 -2.51
C ILE A 191 33.43 -11.40 -2.16
N TYR A 192 34.56 -11.64 -2.81
CA TYR A 192 35.42 -12.78 -2.52
C TYR A 192 36.35 -12.45 -1.36
N ASP A 193 36.64 -13.46 -0.54
CA ASP A 193 37.55 -13.32 0.60
C ASP A 193 39.02 -13.32 0.16
N ASP A 194 39.33 -13.97 -0.97
CA ASP A 194 40.65 -13.96 -1.58
C ASP A 194 40.81 -12.77 -2.54
N ALA A 195 41.79 -11.91 -2.23
CA ALA A 195 42.15 -10.73 -2.99
C ALA A 195 42.75 -11.03 -4.39
N SER A 196 43.07 -12.29 -4.69
CA SER A 196 43.47 -12.72 -6.03
C SER A 196 42.30 -12.71 -7.03
N PHE A 197 41.05 -12.73 -6.54
CA PHE A 197 39.85 -12.66 -7.36
C PHE A 197 39.29 -11.23 -7.43
N PHE A 198 38.73 -10.89 -8.60
CA PHE A 198 37.92 -9.68 -8.71
C PHE A 198 36.52 -9.93 -8.16
N ASN A 199 36.03 -8.96 -7.38
CA ASN A 199 34.63 -8.92 -6.95
C ASN A 199 33.73 -8.67 -8.15
N SER A 200 32.45 -9.01 -8.04
CA SER A 200 31.47 -8.73 -9.09
C SER A 200 30.25 -8.02 -8.54
N ARG A 201 29.65 -7.17 -9.37
CA ARG A 201 28.38 -6.51 -9.06
C ARG A 201 27.45 -6.50 -10.24
N SER A 202 26.16 -6.66 -9.98
CA SER A 202 25.07 -6.55 -10.94
C SER A 202 24.08 -5.49 -10.46
N ASN A 203 23.81 -4.51 -11.31
CA ASN A 203 22.83 -3.47 -11.10
C ASN A 203 21.73 -3.58 -12.16
N SER A 204 20.52 -3.91 -11.74
CA SER A 204 19.34 -4.00 -12.59
C SER A 204 18.32 -2.95 -12.17
N ARG A 205 17.90 -2.13 -13.13
CA ARG A 205 16.88 -1.10 -12.94
C ARG A 205 15.74 -1.33 -13.91
N ILE A 206 14.54 -1.56 -13.35
CA ILE A 206 13.32 -1.81 -14.12
C ILE A 206 12.40 -0.62 -13.92
N ASN A 207 12.20 0.17 -14.98
CA ASN A 207 11.26 1.29 -14.97
C ASN A 207 9.95 0.89 -15.66
N LEU A 208 8.85 0.97 -14.92
CA LEU A 208 7.51 0.66 -15.41
C LEU A 208 6.72 1.95 -15.65
N LYS A 209 5.94 1.97 -16.74
CA LYS A 209 4.92 2.99 -16.96
C LYS A 209 3.77 2.45 -17.81
N GLY A 210 2.52 2.73 -17.43
CA GLY A 210 1.38 2.28 -18.20
C GLY A 210 0.03 2.61 -17.58
N TYR A 211 -1.03 2.25 -18.30
CA TYR A 211 -2.39 2.46 -17.86
C TYR A 211 -2.96 1.20 -17.22
N TYR A 212 -3.80 1.39 -16.22
CA TYR A 212 -4.42 0.36 -15.42
C TYR A 212 -5.81 0.84 -14.99
N TYR A 213 -6.82 -0.02 -15.12
CA TYR A 213 -8.22 0.33 -14.92
C TYR A 213 -8.84 -0.54 -13.82
N GLU A 214 -9.63 0.10 -12.96
CA GLU A 214 -10.38 -0.57 -11.90
C GLU A 214 -11.86 -0.30 -12.11
N LEU A 215 -12.67 -1.35 -12.03
CA LEU A 215 -14.12 -1.31 -12.15
C LEU A 215 -14.75 -1.61 -10.79
N GLY A 216 -15.83 -0.90 -10.49
CA GLY A 216 -16.55 -1.05 -9.23
C GLY A 216 -18.05 -1.16 -9.46
N LEU A 217 -18.68 -2.03 -8.70
CA LEU A 217 -20.13 -2.13 -8.52
C LEU A 217 -20.44 -1.95 -7.03
N LEU A 218 -21.54 -1.28 -6.73
CA LEU A 218 -22.02 -1.11 -5.38
C LEU A 218 -23.54 -1.09 -5.37
N TYR A 219 -24.14 -1.94 -4.54
CA TYR A 219 -25.55 -1.89 -4.23
C TYR A 219 -25.75 -1.52 -2.77
N LYS A 220 -26.44 -0.42 -2.49
CA LYS A 220 -26.76 0.06 -1.15
C LYS A 220 -28.26 0.19 -1.01
N LYS A 221 -28.82 -0.37 0.07
CA LYS A 221 -30.24 -0.29 0.37
C LYS A 221 -30.46 0.12 1.82
N ARG A 222 -31.36 1.07 2.00
CA ARG A 222 -31.91 1.42 3.30
C ARG A 222 -33.02 0.44 3.67
N LEU A 223 -32.94 -0.10 4.88
CA LEU A 223 -33.95 -0.97 5.47
C LEU A 223 -34.93 -0.12 6.29
N ASN A 224 -35.64 -0.73 7.24
CA ASN A 224 -36.54 -0.01 8.13
C ASN A 224 -35.74 0.89 9.09
N GLY A 225 -36.21 2.13 9.28
CA GLY A 225 -35.56 3.09 10.16
C GLY A 225 -34.26 3.67 9.59
N ASN A 226 -33.18 3.60 10.36
CA ASN A 226 -31.86 4.14 10.02
C ASN A 226 -30.85 3.06 9.59
N ASP A 227 -31.31 1.81 9.41
CA ASP A 227 -30.45 0.71 9.06
C ASP A 227 -30.18 0.68 7.55
N GLU A 228 -28.94 0.39 7.18
CA GLU A 228 -28.48 0.35 5.79
C GLU A 228 -27.56 -0.85 5.60
N PHE A 229 -27.65 -1.52 4.45
CA PHE A 229 -26.64 -2.48 4.04
C PHE A 229 -26.10 -2.13 2.66
N SER A 230 -24.87 -2.53 2.39
CA SER A 230 -24.26 -2.43 1.07
C SER A 230 -23.50 -3.70 0.70
N ILE A 231 -23.49 -4.02 -0.59
CA ILE A 231 -22.67 -5.07 -1.19
C ILE A 231 -21.87 -4.43 -2.31
N GLY A 232 -20.57 -4.68 -2.35
CA GLY A 232 -19.66 -4.13 -3.35
C GLY A 232 -18.88 -5.24 -4.06
N ILE A 233 -18.55 -5.01 -5.33
CA ILE A 233 -17.63 -5.84 -6.11
C ILE A 233 -16.66 -4.91 -6.84
N THR A 234 -15.39 -5.29 -6.90
CA THR A 234 -14.36 -4.56 -7.64
C THR A 234 -13.38 -5.51 -8.28
N THR A 235 -12.88 -5.12 -9.45
CA THR A 235 -11.94 -5.89 -10.26
C THR A 235 -11.11 -4.94 -11.10
N ASN A 236 -9.99 -5.42 -11.64
CA ASN A 236 -9.17 -4.70 -12.60
C ASN A 236 -9.19 -5.35 -13.98
N ASN A 237 -8.78 -4.60 -14.99
CA ASN A 237 -8.51 -5.17 -16.30
C ASN A 237 -7.17 -5.91 -16.31
N ASN A 238 -7.05 -6.89 -17.21
CA ASN A 238 -5.75 -7.45 -17.58
C ASN A 238 -4.91 -6.35 -18.23
N SER A 239 -3.87 -5.89 -17.53
CA SER A 239 -3.04 -4.76 -17.96
C SER A 239 -1.64 -5.22 -18.28
N LEU A 240 -1.23 -4.99 -19.53
CA LEU A 240 0.16 -5.08 -19.96
C LEU A 240 0.82 -3.72 -19.79
N ILE A 241 1.81 -3.65 -18.92
CA ILE A 241 2.53 -2.43 -18.57
C ILE A 241 3.89 -2.43 -19.23
N ARG A 242 4.18 -1.39 -20.02
CA ARG A 242 5.47 -1.21 -20.67
C ARG A 242 6.57 -1.06 -19.62
N ALA A 243 7.65 -1.82 -19.77
CA ALA A 243 8.80 -1.79 -18.89
C ALA A 243 10.11 -1.60 -19.67
N LYS A 244 11.04 -0.87 -19.06
CA LYS A 244 12.42 -0.70 -19.53
C LYS A 244 13.36 -1.29 -18.48
N LYS A 245 14.09 -2.35 -18.82
CA LYS A 245 15.15 -2.93 -17.98
C LYS A 245 16.50 -2.42 -18.47
N THR A 246 17.29 -1.86 -17.56
CA THR A 246 18.70 -1.54 -17.78
C THR A 246 19.53 -2.38 -16.82
N GLU A 247 20.55 -3.04 -17.33
CA GLU A 247 21.38 -3.99 -16.61
C GLU A 247 22.86 -3.68 -16.84
N LEU A 248 23.60 -3.58 -15.76
CA LEU A 248 25.04 -3.36 -15.74
C LEU A 248 25.69 -4.40 -14.83
N VAL A 249 26.56 -5.23 -15.39
CA VAL A 249 27.31 -6.26 -14.65
C VAL A 249 28.79 -6.01 -14.86
N GLU A 250 29.52 -5.85 -13.77
CA GLU A 250 30.91 -5.43 -13.76
C GLU A 250 31.73 -6.25 -12.77
N SER A 251 33.01 -6.43 -13.06
CA SER A 251 34.01 -6.79 -12.06
C SER A 251 34.59 -5.52 -11.43
N PHE A 252 34.97 -5.60 -10.16
CA PHE A 252 35.59 -4.48 -9.44
C PHE A 252 36.57 -5.00 -8.37
N GLU A 253 37.44 -4.10 -7.92
CA GLU A 253 38.28 -4.33 -6.74
C GLU A 253 38.11 -3.17 -5.75
N PHE A 254 38.51 -3.40 -4.50
CA PHE A 254 38.60 -2.33 -3.52
C PHE A 254 39.97 -1.65 -3.56
N SER A 255 39.97 -0.33 -3.59
CA SER A 255 41.15 0.49 -3.32
C SER A 255 40.84 1.38 -2.10
N GLY A 256 41.14 0.86 -0.91
CA GLY A 256 40.67 1.46 0.34
C GLY A 256 39.14 1.32 0.48
N LEU A 257 38.43 2.45 0.63
CA LEU A 257 36.97 2.49 0.71
C LEU A 257 36.27 2.63 -0.66
N LEU A 258 37.04 2.72 -1.75
CA LEU A 258 36.50 2.95 -3.10
C LEU A 258 36.37 1.65 -3.87
N GLU A 259 35.23 1.48 -4.55
CA GLU A 259 35.01 0.41 -5.53
C GLU A 259 35.49 0.89 -6.91
N ILE A 260 36.53 0.26 -7.45
CA ILE A 260 37.08 0.59 -8.77
C ILE A 260 36.65 -0.48 -9.78
N PRO A 261 35.82 -0.14 -10.79
CA PRO A 261 35.44 -1.09 -11.83
C PRO A 261 36.66 -1.48 -12.67
N LYS A 262 36.73 -2.76 -13.05
CA LYS A 262 37.83 -3.32 -13.86
C LYS A 262 37.38 -3.71 -15.25
N ASP A 263 36.27 -4.43 -15.34
CA ASP A 263 35.70 -4.85 -16.61
C ASP A 263 34.17 -4.86 -16.55
N THR A 264 33.54 -4.75 -17.72
CA THR A 264 32.08 -4.77 -17.89
C THR A 264 31.66 -5.99 -18.71
N PHE A 265 30.95 -6.92 -18.07
CA PHE A 265 30.44 -8.13 -18.73
C PHE A 265 29.13 -7.88 -19.48
N VAL A 266 28.26 -7.04 -18.90
CA VAL A 266 26.94 -6.71 -19.47
C VAL A 266 26.70 -5.22 -19.29
N ASN A 267 26.31 -4.55 -20.38
CA ASN A 267 25.72 -3.22 -20.35
C ASN A 267 24.62 -3.17 -21.39
N ALA A 268 23.39 -3.42 -20.96
CA ALA A 268 22.28 -3.64 -21.86
C ALA A 268 21.02 -2.91 -21.41
N THR A 269 20.20 -2.54 -22.39
CA THR A 269 18.89 -1.94 -22.15
C THR A 269 17.87 -2.63 -23.04
N HIS A 270 16.85 -3.19 -22.42
CA HIS A 270 15.79 -3.93 -23.09
C HIS A 270 14.43 -3.36 -22.74
N TRP A 271 13.54 -3.38 -23.73
CA TRP A 271 12.13 -3.06 -23.55
C TRP A 271 11.35 -4.36 -23.52
N GLY A 272 10.33 -4.41 -22.68
CA GLY A 272 9.40 -5.52 -22.60
C GLY A 272 8.15 -5.07 -21.87
N ASP A 273 7.38 -6.04 -21.40
CA ASP A 273 6.12 -5.81 -20.75
C ASP A 273 6.04 -6.57 -19.42
N VAL A 274 5.15 -6.08 -18.56
CA VAL A 274 4.82 -6.67 -17.27
C VAL A 274 3.31 -6.88 -17.24
N THR A 275 2.88 -8.12 -17.07
CA THR A 275 1.47 -8.48 -16.93
C THR A 275 1.08 -8.33 -15.47
N LEU A 276 0.18 -7.40 -15.16
CA LEU A 276 -0.31 -7.22 -13.79
C LEU A 276 -1.29 -8.35 -13.40
N PRO A 277 -1.27 -8.83 -12.15
CA PRO A 277 -2.21 -9.83 -11.69
C PRO A 277 -3.63 -9.28 -11.74
N GLN A 278 -4.56 -10.11 -12.22
CA GLN A 278 -5.98 -9.80 -12.12
C GLN A 278 -6.46 -10.05 -10.69
N TYR A 279 -7.44 -9.29 -10.24
CA TYR A 279 -8.10 -9.53 -8.97
C TYR A 279 -9.61 -9.35 -9.08
N ILE A 280 -10.29 -10.02 -8.18
CA ILE A 280 -11.69 -9.77 -7.87
C ILE A 280 -11.84 -9.67 -6.35
N SER A 281 -12.55 -8.63 -5.90
CA SER A 281 -12.86 -8.43 -4.50
C SER A 281 -14.36 -8.22 -4.32
N ALA A 282 -14.93 -8.84 -3.30
CA ALA A 282 -16.31 -8.68 -2.91
C ALA A 282 -16.38 -8.26 -1.45
N GLY A 283 -17.33 -7.40 -1.12
CA GLY A 283 -17.49 -6.87 0.23
C GLY A 283 -18.94 -6.71 0.63
N PHE A 284 -19.15 -6.72 1.93
CA PHE A 284 -20.44 -6.48 2.57
C PHE A 284 -20.28 -5.47 3.70
N SER A 285 -21.23 -4.56 3.83
CA SER A 285 -21.33 -3.67 4.98
C SER A 285 -22.75 -3.61 5.52
N TYR A 286 -22.90 -3.51 6.84
CA TYR A 286 -24.18 -3.30 7.51
C TYR A 286 -24.03 -2.23 8.58
N ASN A 287 -24.80 -1.16 8.44
CA ASN A 287 -24.84 -0.04 9.37
C ASN A 287 -26.18 -0.05 10.12
N LYS A 288 -26.12 -0.22 11.43
CA LYS A 288 -27.28 -0.25 12.33
C LYS A 288 -27.38 1.07 13.11
N ASP A 289 -28.46 1.80 12.88
CA ASP A 289 -28.79 3.08 13.52
C ASP A 289 -27.63 4.11 13.53
N LYS A 290 -26.71 4.08 12.56
CA LYS A 290 -25.50 4.94 12.53
C LYS A 290 -24.59 4.80 13.76
N ARG A 291 -24.79 3.76 14.57
CA ARG A 291 -24.01 3.48 15.79
C ARG A 291 -23.07 2.32 15.60
N TRP A 292 -23.51 1.30 14.88
CA TRP A 292 -22.72 0.11 14.63
C TRP A 292 -22.55 -0.06 13.13
N LEU A 293 -21.31 -0.26 12.70
CA LEU A 293 -20.98 -0.62 11.34
C LEU A 293 -20.21 -1.94 11.37
N PHE A 294 -20.69 -2.92 10.64
CA PHE A 294 -20.03 -4.20 10.40
C PHE A 294 -19.57 -4.23 8.95
N ILE A 295 -18.36 -4.72 8.71
CA ILE A 295 -17.80 -4.83 7.36
C ILE A 295 -16.99 -6.11 7.21
N ALA A 296 -17.07 -6.74 6.05
CA ALA A 296 -16.28 -7.92 5.70
C ALA A 296 -16.03 -7.96 4.20
N ASP A 297 -14.79 -8.30 3.83
CA ASP A 297 -14.34 -8.38 2.45
C ASP A 297 -13.57 -9.69 2.18
N TYR A 298 -13.72 -10.18 0.96
CA TYR A 298 -12.96 -11.28 0.38
C TYR A 298 -12.30 -10.78 -0.91
N ALA A 299 -11.00 -11.05 -1.08
CA ALA A 299 -10.26 -10.71 -2.28
C ALA A 299 -9.45 -11.92 -2.76
N TYR A 300 -9.44 -12.11 -4.08
CA TYR A 300 -8.64 -13.11 -4.78
C TYR A 300 -7.81 -12.43 -5.86
N GLN A 301 -6.55 -12.81 -6.00
CA GLN A 301 -5.67 -12.32 -7.07
C GLN A 301 -4.98 -13.47 -7.79
N ASP A 302 -5.07 -13.43 -9.11
CA ASP A 302 -4.44 -14.37 -10.03
C ASP A 302 -3.00 -13.94 -10.32
N TRP A 303 -2.07 -14.59 -9.63
CA TRP A 303 -0.64 -14.37 -9.80
C TRP A 303 0.01 -15.44 -10.67
N ALA A 304 -0.72 -16.51 -11.02
CA ALA A 304 -0.21 -17.54 -11.91
C ALA A 304 0.08 -16.98 -13.32
N ASP A 305 -0.74 -16.02 -13.76
CA ASP A 305 -0.58 -15.32 -15.04
C ASP A 305 0.40 -14.12 -14.97
N TYR A 306 0.96 -13.82 -13.79
CA TYR A 306 1.94 -12.74 -13.64
C TYR A 306 3.23 -13.08 -14.38
N SER A 307 3.71 -12.11 -15.17
CA SER A 307 4.97 -12.22 -15.90
C SER A 307 5.65 -10.87 -16.01
N MET A 308 6.99 -10.89 -15.99
CA MET A 308 7.84 -9.72 -16.13
C MET A 308 8.93 -10.05 -17.16
N PHE A 309 8.95 -9.34 -18.29
CA PHE A 309 9.85 -9.67 -19.43
C PHE A 309 9.72 -11.13 -19.91
N ASN A 310 8.50 -11.68 -19.93
CA ASN A 310 8.19 -13.08 -20.25
C ASN A 310 8.79 -14.12 -19.30
N GLU A 311 9.35 -13.70 -18.16
CA GLU A 311 9.77 -14.58 -17.08
C GLU A 311 8.67 -14.64 -16.02
N SER A 312 8.43 -15.85 -15.48
CA SER A 312 7.52 -16.09 -14.37
C SER A 312 8.33 -16.26 -13.09
N ASP A 313 7.88 -15.60 -12.01
CA ASP A 313 8.47 -15.72 -10.67
C ASP A 313 7.91 -16.93 -9.88
N ASN A 314 7.19 -17.86 -10.54
CA ASN A 314 6.50 -19.01 -9.93
C ASN A 314 5.60 -18.62 -8.74
N LEU A 315 4.81 -17.56 -8.94
CA LEU A 315 3.93 -17.00 -7.92
C LEU A 315 2.60 -17.75 -7.87
N ALA A 316 2.16 -18.09 -6.66
CA ALA A 316 0.89 -18.76 -6.42
C ALA A 316 -0.26 -17.75 -6.31
N ASN A 317 -1.48 -18.21 -6.57
CA ASN A 317 -2.66 -17.36 -6.39
C ASN A 317 -2.85 -16.95 -4.93
N SER A 318 -3.17 -15.67 -4.74
CA SER A 318 -3.27 -15.06 -3.42
C SER A 318 -4.72 -14.83 -3.03
N MET A 319 -5.01 -14.90 -1.73
CA MET A 319 -6.32 -14.58 -1.19
C MET A 319 -6.20 -13.75 0.09
N LYS A 320 -7.20 -12.90 0.34
CA LYS A 320 -7.31 -12.12 1.57
C LYS A 320 -8.75 -12.16 2.06
N ILE A 321 -8.90 -12.43 3.35
CA ILE A 321 -10.16 -12.30 4.08
C ILE A 321 -9.93 -11.27 5.16
N CYS A 322 -10.81 -10.29 5.26
CA CYS A 322 -10.73 -9.27 6.30
C CYS A 322 -12.10 -8.77 6.70
N GLY A 323 -12.18 -8.18 7.88
CA GLY A 323 -13.42 -7.60 8.37
C GLY A 323 -13.22 -6.89 9.69
N GLY A 324 -14.23 -6.14 10.09
CA GLY A 324 -14.17 -5.35 11.30
C GLY A 324 -15.51 -4.77 11.71
N ILE A 325 -15.45 -4.09 12.85
CA ILE A 325 -16.58 -3.41 13.46
C ILE A 325 -16.19 -1.99 13.81
N GLN A 326 -17.15 -1.07 13.68
CA GLN A 326 -17.06 0.28 14.21
C GLN A 326 -18.23 0.53 15.16
N TYR A 327 -17.92 1.12 16.31
CA TYR A 327 -18.88 1.62 17.25
C TYR A 327 -18.74 3.14 17.40
N THR A 328 -19.83 3.86 17.16
CA THR A 328 -19.95 5.31 17.33
C THR A 328 -21.10 5.57 18.30
N PRO A 329 -20.84 5.83 19.60
CA PRO A 329 -21.90 5.84 20.62
C PRO A 329 -23.05 6.80 20.30
N GLU A 330 -22.74 8.02 19.87
CA GLU A 330 -23.70 9.07 19.52
C GLU A 330 -23.00 10.13 18.64
N TYR A 331 -23.12 9.98 17.32
CA TYR A 331 -22.43 10.84 16.33
C TYR A 331 -22.78 12.34 16.47
N ASN A 332 -23.97 12.66 16.98
CA ASN A 332 -24.50 14.01 17.16
C ASN A 332 -24.49 14.48 18.64
N SER A 333 -23.72 13.84 19.52
CA SER A 333 -23.73 14.18 20.96
C SER A 333 -23.30 15.63 21.21
N ILE A 334 -24.16 16.39 21.89
CA ILE A 334 -23.87 17.78 22.29
C ILE A 334 -23.10 17.82 23.62
N THR A 335 -23.24 16.79 24.44
CA THR A 335 -22.75 16.77 25.83
C THR A 335 -21.31 16.27 25.95
N LYS A 336 -20.99 15.11 25.37
CA LYS A 336 -19.72 14.42 25.61
C LYS A 336 -19.01 14.11 24.29
N TYR A 337 -17.76 14.56 24.17
CA TYR A 337 -16.98 14.44 22.93
C TYR A 337 -16.64 13.00 22.54
N TYR A 338 -16.26 12.17 23.51
CA TYR A 338 -15.89 10.76 23.26
C TYR A 338 -17.03 9.95 22.65
N LYS A 339 -18.29 10.36 22.85
CA LYS A 339 -19.44 9.71 22.22
C LYS A 339 -19.50 9.91 20.70
N ARG A 340 -18.82 10.94 20.19
CA ARG A 340 -18.74 11.24 18.75
C ARG A 340 -17.58 10.53 18.06
N MET A 341 -16.66 9.93 18.83
CA MET A 341 -15.52 9.22 18.27
C MET A 341 -15.96 7.88 17.70
N ASP A 342 -15.33 7.49 16.60
CA ASP A 342 -15.48 6.16 16.04
C ASP A 342 -14.44 5.24 16.68
N TYR A 343 -14.88 4.12 17.22
CA TYR A 343 -14.02 3.08 17.79
C TYR A 343 -14.04 1.89 16.86
N ARG A 344 -12.88 1.50 16.32
CA ARG A 344 -12.78 0.48 15.27
C ARG A 344 -11.91 -0.67 15.69
N PHE A 345 -12.32 -1.88 15.32
CA PHE A 345 -11.57 -3.11 15.49
C PHE A 345 -11.68 -3.95 14.21
N GLY A 346 -10.62 -4.66 13.86
CA GLY A 346 -10.60 -5.49 12.66
C GLY A 346 -9.58 -6.62 12.71
N VAL A 347 -9.78 -7.57 11.80
CA VAL A 347 -8.93 -8.76 11.63
C VAL A 347 -8.68 -8.98 10.14
N SER A 348 -7.52 -9.52 9.81
CA SER A 348 -7.22 -9.96 8.45
C SER A 348 -6.38 -11.23 8.44
N TYR A 349 -6.70 -12.11 7.50
CA TYR A 349 -5.90 -13.25 7.10
C TYR A 349 -5.59 -13.11 5.60
N LYS A 350 -4.32 -13.25 5.23
CA LYS A 350 -3.85 -13.15 3.86
C LYS A 350 -2.92 -14.31 3.54
N LYS A 351 -3.25 -15.05 2.49
CA LYS A 351 -2.32 -15.97 1.82
C LYS A 351 -1.62 -15.16 0.73
N THR A 352 -0.31 -14.98 0.86
CA THR A 352 0.47 -14.19 -0.11
C THR A 352 0.76 -15.01 -1.37
N PRO A 353 1.19 -14.36 -2.48
CA PRO A 353 1.56 -15.10 -3.69
C PRO A 353 2.90 -15.85 -3.59
N LEU A 354 3.64 -15.70 -2.49
CA LEU A 354 4.95 -16.32 -2.33
C LEU A 354 4.79 -17.74 -1.79
N GLN A 355 5.32 -18.69 -2.57
CA GLN A 355 5.42 -20.09 -2.20
C GLN A 355 6.90 -20.49 -2.24
N PHE A 356 7.41 -20.93 -1.10
CA PHE A 356 8.77 -21.44 -0.96
C PHE A 356 8.66 -22.93 -0.66
N GLU A 357 9.06 -23.76 -1.62
CA GLU A 357 8.89 -25.22 -1.56
C GLU A 357 7.42 -25.60 -1.28
N GLU A 358 7.13 -26.30 -0.18
CA GLU A 358 5.76 -26.64 0.24
C GLU A 358 5.10 -25.57 1.13
N ASN A 359 5.85 -24.56 1.56
CA ASN A 359 5.37 -23.54 2.49
C ASN A 359 4.76 -22.33 1.79
N ASN A 360 3.48 -22.09 2.07
CA ASN A 360 2.80 -20.86 1.67
C ASN A 360 3.06 -19.76 2.70
N LEU A 361 3.53 -18.60 2.25
CA LEU A 361 3.76 -17.46 3.13
C LEU A 361 2.41 -16.82 3.48
N ASN A 362 2.01 -16.92 4.75
CA ASN A 362 0.75 -16.40 5.28
C ASN A 362 0.98 -15.20 6.19
N GLU A 363 0.00 -14.30 6.24
CA GLU A 363 -0.03 -13.12 7.11
C GLU A 363 -1.34 -13.09 7.90
N ILE A 364 -1.24 -12.87 9.21
CA ILE A 364 -2.37 -12.66 10.12
C ILE A 364 -2.17 -11.31 10.79
N SER A 365 -3.23 -10.52 10.88
CA SER A 365 -3.17 -9.23 11.55
C SER A 365 -4.45 -8.90 12.33
N LEU A 366 -4.25 -8.15 13.41
CA LEU A 366 -5.26 -7.52 14.24
C LEU A 366 -5.10 -6.00 14.10
N SER A 367 -6.22 -5.28 14.02
CA SER A 367 -6.21 -3.84 13.87
C SER A 367 -7.16 -3.14 14.82
N PHE A 368 -6.72 -1.99 15.32
CA PHE A 368 -7.52 -1.08 16.13
C PHE A 368 -7.44 0.32 15.54
N GLY A 369 -8.47 1.14 15.71
CA GLY A 369 -8.39 2.52 15.26
C GLY A 369 -9.45 3.43 15.84
N PHE A 370 -9.20 4.73 15.65
CA PHE A 370 -10.08 5.79 16.13
C PHE A 370 -10.37 6.79 15.01
N GLY A 371 -11.64 7.17 14.86
CA GLY A 371 -12.05 8.31 14.05
C GLY A 371 -12.38 9.49 14.97
N ILE A 372 -11.65 10.59 14.82
CA ILE A 372 -11.70 11.75 15.71
C ILE A 372 -12.28 12.94 14.95
N PRO A 373 -13.59 13.24 15.10
CA PRO A 373 -14.20 14.37 14.42
C PRO A 373 -13.83 15.70 15.09
N VAL A 374 -13.25 16.62 14.35
CA VAL A 374 -12.84 17.92 14.87
C VAL A 374 -14.07 18.81 15.13
N ARG A 375 -14.15 19.43 16.32
CA ARG A 375 -15.27 20.32 16.66
C ARG A 375 -15.34 21.50 15.70
N LYS A 376 -16.56 21.88 15.29
CA LYS A 376 -16.88 23.05 14.45
C LYS A 376 -16.23 23.05 13.05
N SER A 377 -15.64 21.94 12.64
CA SER A 377 -15.24 21.70 11.25
C SER A 377 -15.81 20.36 10.80
N ARG A 378 -15.79 20.09 9.50
CA ARG A 378 -16.11 18.76 8.96
C ARG A 378 -14.83 17.94 8.72
N THR A 379 -13.78 18.23 9.50
CA THR A 379 -12.52 17.49 9.48
C THR A 379 -12.61 16.28 10.38
N LYS A 380 -12.01 15.17 9.95
CA LYS A 380 -11.84 13.94 10.73
C LYS A 380 -10.38 13.52 10.69
N TYR A 381 -9.82 13.16 11.83
CA TYR A 381 -8.55 12.47 11.91
C TYR A 381 -8.81 10.99 12.12
N ASP A 382 -8.11 10.14 11.38
CA ASP A 382 -8.20 8.69 11.52
C ASP A 382 -6.84 8.16 11.95
N PHE A 383 -6.83 7.42 13.06
CA PHE A 383 -5.68 6.71 13.57
C PHE A 383 -5.91 5.21 13.46
N SER A 384 -4.88 4.47 13.07
CA SER A 384 -4.88 3.01 13.07
C SER A 384 -3.62 2.44 13.70
N CYS A 385 -3.76 1.34 14.42
CA CYS A 385 -2.68 0.49 14.89
C CYS A 385 -2.95 -0.94 14.38
N ILE A 386 -1.99 -1.52 13.66
CA ILE A 386 -2.05 -2.89 13.17
C ILE A 386 -0.93 -3.68 13.85
N LEU A 387 -1.27 -4.83 14.40
CA LEU A 387 -0.35 -5.83 14.93
C LEU A 387 -0.44 -7.03 14.01
N GLY A 388 0.67 -7.42 13.39
CA GLY A 388 0.67 -8.51 12.43
C GLY A 388 1.87 -9.43 12.54
N LYS A 389 1.69 -10.64 12.03
CA LYS A 389 2.74 -11.64 11.85
C LYS A 389 2.64 -12.18 10.43
N ARG A 390 3.79 -12.25 9.74
CA ARG A 390 3.93 -12.81 8.40
C ARG A 390 5.08 -13.81 8.35
N GLY A 391 4.86 -14.92 7.66
CA GLY A 391 5.88 -15.95 7.43
C GLY A 391 6.15 -16.87 8.63
N THR A 392 7.17 -17.70 8.45
CA THR A 392 7.62 -18.71 9.41
C THR A 392 9.15 -18.73 9.50
N THR A 393 9.69 -19.33 10.56
CA THR A 393 11.12 -19.64 10.70
C THR A 393 11.47 -21.05 10.24
N ASP A 394 10.46 -21.87 9.91
CA ASP A 394 10.64 -23.21 9.37
C ASP A 394 11.38 -23.15 8.04
N ASP A 395 12.18 -24.17 7.74
CA ASP A 395 13.00 -24.27 6.51
C ASP A 395 13.88 -23.04 6.25
N ASN A 396 14.38 -22.44 7.33
CA ASN A 396 15.25 -21.26 7.31
C ASN A 396 14.60 -20.01 6.69
N LEU A 397 13.26 -19.98 6.62
CA LEU A 397 12.51 -18.82 6.18
C LEU A 397 12.55 -17.69 7.23
N ILE A 398 12.13 -16.51 6.81
CA ILE A 398 12.13 -15.30 7.64
C ILE A 398 10.73 -15.06 8.20
N GLN A 399 10.63 -14.94 9.52
CA GLN A 399 9.41 -14.52 10.17
C GLN A 399 9.46 -13.02 10.45
N GLU A 400 8.39 -12.32 10.13
CA GLU A 400 8.21 -10.90 10.37
C GLU A 400 7.08 -10.68 11.36
N GLN A 401 7.35 -9.94 12.43
CA GLN A 401 6.34 -9.41 13.34
C GLN A 401 6.36 -7.90 13.24
N PHE A 402 5.20 -7.28 13.02
CA PHE A 402 5.15 -5.85 12.76
C PHE A 402 4.07 -5.13 13.54
N VAL A 403 4.40 -3.89 13.89
CA VAL A 403 3.47 -2.89 14.42
C VAL A 403 3.42 -1.74 13.42
N ARG A 404 2.25 -1.48 12.84
CA ARG A 404 2.04 -0.37 11.91
C ARG A 404 1.09 0.66 12.50
N LEU A 405 1.57 1.89 12.63
CA LEU A 405 0.80 3.05 13.05
C LEU A 405 0.47 3.92 11.84
N GLY A 406 -0.80 4.26 11.66
CA GLY A 406 -1.28 5.09 10.55
C GLY A 406 -2.00 6.32 11.06
N LEU A 407 -1.78 7.45 10.39
CA LEU A 407 -2.51 8.69 10.65
C LEU A 407 -2.94 9.31 9.33
N SER A 408 -4.22 9.65 9.23
CA SER A 408 -4.75 10.43 8.11
C SER A 408 -5.66 11.54 8.58
N VAL A 409 -5.79 12.55 7.73
CA VAL A 409 -6.76 13.63 7.87
C VAL A 409 -7.66 13.63 6.66
N SER A 410 -8.97 13.74 6.90
CA SER A 410 -10.01 13.89 5.89
C SER A 410 -10.74 15.19 6.16
N TYR A 411 -10.77 16.07 5.17
CA TYR A 411 -11.39 17.38 5.22
C TYR A 411 -12.58 17.42 4.26
N ASP A 412 -13.78 17.63 4.81
CA ASP A 412 -14.98 17.97 4.05
C ASP A 412 -15.13 19.49 3.98
N GLY A 413 -14.80 20.05 2.81
CA GLY A 413 -14.94 21.45 2.50
C GLY A 413 -16.21 21.74 1.71
N ILE A 414 -16.77 22.93 1.87
CA ILE A 414 -17.91 23.39 1.07
C ILE A 414 -17.38 24.00 -0.23
N TRP A 415 -17.85 23.54 -1.39
CA TRP A 415 -17.55 24.11 -2.70
C TRP A 415 -18.83 24.66 -3.35
N PHE A 416 -18.70 25.69 -4.18
CA PHE A 416 -19.76 26.24 -5.04
C PHE A 416 -20.92 26.95 -4.30
N VAL A 417 -20.75 27.25 -3.01
CA VAL A 417 -21.67 28.15 -2.30
C VAL A 417 -21.18 29.59 -2.50
N LYS A 418 -21.91 30.37 -3.30
CA LYS A 418 -21.68 31.80 -3.46
C LYS A 418 -21.86 32.47 -2.09
N ARG A 419 -20.78 32.97 -1.48
CA ARG A 419 -20.84 33.67 -0.19
C ARG A 419 -21.68 34.94 -0.35
N LYS A 420 -22.60 35.18 0.57
CA LYS A 420 -23.51 36.34 0.50
C LYS A 420 -22.85 37.65 0.98
N TYR A 421 -21.75 37.56 1.74
CA TYR A 421 -20.99 38.71 2.22
C TYR A 421 -19.50 38.33 2.32
N ASP A 422 -18.62 39.26 1.94
CA ASP A 422 -17.16 39.21 2.11
C ASP A 422 -16.72 40.02 3.34
#